data_AF-A0A931G2C5-F1
#
_entry.id   AF-A0A931G2C5-F1
#
_cell.length_a   1.000
_cell.length_b   1.000
_cell.length_c   1.000
_cell.angle_alpha   90.00
_cell.angle_beta   90.00
_cell.angle_gamma   90.00
#
_symmetry.space_group_name_H-M   'P 1'
#
loop_
_entity.id
_entity.type
_entity.pdbx_description
1 polymer ?
#
loop_
_entity_poly.entity_id
_entity_poly.type
_entity_poly.pdbx_seq_one_letter_code
_entity_poly.pdbx_strand_id
1 'polypeptide(L)' 'MRKRILTAAATVVLASTGTVAVTTDASAATVQAGTPYVLVNRNSGKALDVYNLATTDGAAINQYTRNDGAWQQWKFLDA' A
#
# COMPACT_ATOMS: atom_id res chain seq x y z
N MET A 1 55.83 -47.97 29.20
CA MET A 1 54.86 -47.96 28.09
C MET A 1 53.44 -47.88 28.63
N ARG A 2 52.83 -46.69 28.71
CA ARG A 2 51.36 -46.49 28.80
C ARG A 2 51.02 -45.17 28.09
N LYS A 3 50.40 -45.30 26.92
CA LYS A 3 49.99 -44.20 26.03
C LYS A 3 48.81 -43.45 26.68
N ARG A 4 48.91 -42.14 26.86
CA ARG A 4 47.77 -41.28 27.18
C ARG A 4 47.22 -40.71 25.87
N ILE A 5 46.06 -41.21 25.47
CA ILE A 5 45.35 -40.75 24.26
C ILE A 5 44.65 -39.43 24.64
N LEU A 6 45.01 -38.35 23.95
CA LEU A 6 44.30 -37.08 24.00
C LEU A 6 43.05 -37.18 23.12
N THR A 7 41.87 -36.99 23.70
CA THR A 7 40.64 -36.81 22.91
C THR A 7 40.37 -35.32 22.81
N ALA A 8 40.71 -34.74 21.66
CA ALA A 8 40.28 -33.40 21.29
C ALA A 8 38.83 -33.47 20.80
N ALA A 9 37.89 -32.95 21.60
CA ALA A 9 36.54 -32.69 21.14
C ALA A 9 36.54 -31.32 20.44
N ALA A 10 36.62 -31.33 19.11
CA ALA A 10 36.45 -30.12 18.31
C ALA A 10 34.94 -29.80 18.21
N THR A 11 34.46 -28.88 19.03
CA THR A 11 33.15 -28.25 18.83
C THR A 11 33.23 -27.36 17.60
N VAL A 12 32.71 -27.85 16.47
CA VAL A 12 32.48 -27.04 15.29
C VAL A 12 31.24 -26.19 15.56
N VAL A 13 31.44 -24.92 15.89
CA VAL A 13 30.35 -23.93 15.89
C VAL A 13 30.22 -23.41 14.46
N LEU A 14 29.23 -23.93 13.72
CA LEU A 14 28.79 -23.28 12.47
C LEU A 14 28.06 -21.99 12.85
N ALA A 15 28.72 -20.85 12.68
CA ALA A 15 28.05 -19.55 12.75
C ALA A 15 27.24 -19.36 11.45
N SER A 16 25.93 -19.61 11.51
CA SER A 16 25.03 -19.24 10.42
C SER A 16 24.79 -17.73 10.47
N THR A 17 25.35 -16.99 9.52
CA THR A 17 24.92 -15.61 9.26
C THR A 17 23.56 -15.66 8.57
N GLY A 18 22.49 -15.70 9.36
CA GLY A 18 21.13 -15.55 8.86
C GLY A 18 20.84 -14.09 8.55
N THR A 19 20.43 -13.78 7.32
CA THR A 19 19.86 -12.48 6.98
C THR A 19 18.44 -12.41 7.52
N VAL A 20 18.18 -11.49 8.45
CA VAL A 20 16.81 -11.16 8.84
C VAL A 20 16.25 -10.21 7.78
N ALA A 21 15.28 -10.68 7.01
CA ALA A 21 14.50 -9.81 6.13
C ALA A 21 13.67 -8.87 7.01
N VAL A 22 14.06 -7.60 7.09
CA VAL A 22 13.21 -6.57 7.68
C VAL A 22 12.05 -6.34 6.71
N THR A 23 10.88 -6.88 7.04
CA THR A 23 9.65 -6.57 6.32
C THR A 23 9.13 -5.24 6.85
N THR A 24 9.20 -4.18 6.06
CA THR A 24 8.43 -2.97 6.38
C THR A 24 6.99 -3.24 6.04
N ASP A 25 6.12 -3.15 7.05
CA ASP A 25 4.69 -3.26 6.84
C ASP A 25 4.21 -2.16 5.88
N ALA A 26 3.24 -2.51 5.03
CA ALA A 26 2.62 -1.55 4.15
C ALA A 26 1.79 -0.56 4.97
N SER A 27 2.22 0.70 5.04
CA SER A 27 1.40 1.77 5.57
C SER A 27 0.52 2.35 4.46
N ALA A 28 -0.78 2.45 4.71
CA ALA A 28 -1.67 3.22 3.86
C ALA A 28 -1.37 4.72 4.02
N ALA A 29 -1.57 5.49 2.94
CA ALA A 29 -1.60 6.94 3.04
C ALA A 29 -2.84 7.38 3.81
N THR A 30 -2.71 8.42 4.63
CA THR A 30 -3.84 9.04 5.32
C THR A 30 -4.62 9.93 4.34
N VAL A 31 -5.94 9.81 4.34
CA VAL A 31 -6.82 10.73 3.59
C VAL A 31 -7.04 11.99 4.43
N GLN A 32 -6.80 13.17 3.84
CA GLN A 32 -7.04 14.44 4.51
C GLN A 32 -8.48 14.90 4.24
N ALA A 33 -9.27 15.04 5.29
CA ALA A 33 -10.64 15.54 5.18
C ALA A 33 -10.67 16.97 4.58
N GLY A 34 -11.68 17.24 3.76
CA GLY A 34 -11.88 18.54 3.11
C GLY A 34 -10.97 18.84 1.90
N THR A 35 -9.93 18.04 1.67
CA THR A 35 -9.04 18.15 0.50
C THR A 35 -9.69 17.53 -0.74
N PRO A 36 -9.64 18.19 -1.91
CA PRO A 36 -10.12 17.61 -3.16
C PRO A 36 -9.18 16.51 -3.68
N TYR A 37 -9.76 15.39 -4.09
CA TYR A 37 -9.08 14.26 -4.70
C TYR A 37 -9.78 13.86 -6.01
N VAL A 38 -9.00 13.29 -6.93
CA VAL A 38 -9.53 12.53 -8.07
C VAL A 38 -9.43 11.05 -7.74
N LEU A 39 -10.58 10.36 -7.71
CA LEU A 39 -10.65 8.94 -7.42
C LEU A 39 -10.56 8.15 -8.72
N VAL A 40 -9.41 7.53 -8.96
CA VAL A 40 -9.17 6.75 -10.18
C VAL A 40 -9.34 5.25 -9.90
N ASN A 41 -10.20 4.60 -10.66
CA ASN A 41 -10.35 3.16 -10.60
C ASN A 41 -9.09 2.49 -11.18
N ARG A 42 -8.41 1.65 -10.39
CA ARG A 42 -7.15 0.98 -10.78
C ARG A 42 -7.30 0.08 -12.00
N ASN A 43 -8.47 -0.54 -12.19
CA ASN A 43 -8.70 -1.49 -13.28
C ASN A 43 -8.96 -0.77 -14.62
N SER A 44 -9.76 0.31 -14.61
CA SER A 44 -10.14 1.02 -15.83
C SER A 44 -9.26 2.23 -16.16
N GLY A 45 -8.54 2.77 -15.16
CA GLY A 45 -7.83 4.05 -15.27
C GLY A 45 -8.75 5.27 -15.35
N LYS A 46 -10.07 5.10 -15.18
CA LYS A 46 -11.07 6.18 -15.26
C LYS A 46 -11.35 6.80 -13.89
N ALA A 47 -11.73 8.07 -13.89
CA ALA A 47 -12.09 8.81 -12.69
C ALA A 47 -13.57 8.62 -12.33
N LEU A 48 -13.88 8.68 -11.02
CA LEU A 48 -15.25 8.82 -10.51
C LEU A 48 -15.82 10.17 -10.95
N ASP A 49 -16.97 10.16 -11.63
CA ASP A 49 -17.48 11.29 -12.41
C ASP A 49 -19.00 11.46 -12.19
N VAL A 50 -19.47 12.70 -12.04
CA VAL A 50 -20.91 13.01 -12.01
C VAL A 50 -21.45 13.05 -13.45
N TYR A 51 -22.38 12.14 -13.75
CA TYR A 51 -22.88 11.95 -15.10
C TYR A 51 -23.47 13.23 -15.70
N ASN A 52 -23.02 13.56 -16.90
CA ASN A 52 -23.52 14.68 -17.71
C ASN A 52 -23.47 16.05 -16.99
N LEU A 53 -22.49 16.24 -16.10
CA LEU A 53 -22.30 17.51 -15.38
C LEU A 53 -23.51 17.92 -14.55
N ALA A 54 -24.31 16.94 -14.11
CA ALA A 54 -25.54 17.21 -13.38
C ALA A 54 -25.27 17.95 -12.07
N THR A 55 -26.17 18.88 -11.73
CA THR A 55 -26.07 19.72 -10.52
C THR A 55 -27.15 19.42 -9.49
N THR A 56 -28.09 18.53 -9.82
CA THR A 56 -29.19 18.14 -8.94
C THR A 56 -28.78 17.01 -8.01
N ASP A 57 -29.31 17.03 -6.78
CA ASP A 57 -29.13 15.94 -5.83
C ASP A 57 -29.61 14.60 -6.41
N GLY A 58 -28.89 13.53 -6.07
CA GLY A 58 -29.14 12.19 -6.60
C GLY A 58 -28.65 11.99 -8.05
N ALA A 59 -27.86 12.92 -8.59
CA ALA A 59 -27.18 12.73 -9.86
C ALA A 59 -26.44 11.39 -9.93
N ALA A 60 -26.59 10.69 -11.06
CA ALA A 60 -25.92 9.42 -11.27
C ALA A 60 -24.41 9.60 -11.31
N ILE A 61 -23.69 8.64 -10.74
CA ILE A 61 -22.21 8.59 -10.75
C ILE A 61 -21.76 7.52 -11.72
N ASN A 62 -20.79 7.85 -12.57
CA ASN A 62 -20.19 6.92 -13.52
C ASN A 62 -18.65 6.97 -13.46
N GLN A 63 -18.00 6.31 -14.42
CA GLN A 63 -16.57 6.41 -14.64
C GLN A 63 -16.31 7.01 -16.01
N TYR A 64 -15.49 8.06 -16.06
CA TYR A 64 -15.12 8.73 -17.31
C TYR A 64 -13.62 8.99 -17.40
N THR A 65 -13.16 9.28 -18.61
CA THR A 65 -11.77 9.68 -18.83
C THR A 65 -11.45 10.89 -17.95
N ARG A 66 -10.36 10.81 -17.19
CA ARG A 66 -9.94 11.90 -16.31
C ARG A 66 -9.67 13.16 -17.13
N ASN A 67 -10.34 14.25 -16.77
CA ASN A 67 -10.16 15.57 -17.35
C ASN A 67 -9.99 16.68 -16.30
N ASP A 68 -9.91 16.29 -15.01
CA ASP A 68 -9.74 17.17 -13.86
C ASP A 68 -10.85 18.24 -13.69
N GLY A 69 -11.98 18.07 -14.37
CA GLY A 69 -13.17 18.91 -14.23
C GLY A 69 -13.78 18.83 -12.83
N ALA A 70 -14.58 19.83 -12.47
CA ALA A 70 -15.15 19.97 -11.12
C ALA A 70 -15.99 18.74 -10.68
N TRP A 71 -16.65 18.09 -11.62
CA TRP A 71 -17.46 16.87 -11.42
C TRP A 71 -16.63 15.59 -11.19
N GLN A 72 -15.30 15.68 -11.24
CA GLN A 72 -14.36 14.61 -10.92
C GLN A 72 -13.58 14.88 -9.62
N GLN A 73 -13.89 15.97 -8.90
CA GLN A 73 -13.22 16.36 -7.66
C GLN A 73 -14.09 16.01 -6.45
N TRP A 74 -13.57 15.17 -5.57
CA TRP A 74 -14.28 14.66 -4.41
C TRP A 74 -13.55 15.01 -3.12
N LYS A 75 -14.31 15.34 -2.09
CA LYS A 75 -13.77 15.56 -0.74
C LYS A 75 -14.30 14.47 0.18
N PHE A 76 -13.40 13.90 0.96
CA PHE A 76 -13.79 13.09 2.09
C PHE A 76 -14.13 14.03 3.25
N LEU A 77 -15.23 13.75 3.95
CA LEU A 77 -15.60 14.44 5.17
C LEU A 77 -15.43 13.47 6.33
N ASP A 78 -15.10 14.01 7.51
CA ASP A 78 -15.13 13.22 8.74
C ASP A 78 -16.59 12.84 9.06
N ALA A 79 -16.76 11.70 9.73
CA ALA A 79 -18.07 11.13 10.08
C ALA A 79 -18.72 11.82 11.28
#